data_AF-A0A0D6QZC9-F1
#
_entry.id   AF-A0A0D6QZC9-F1
#
_cell.length_a   1.000
_cell.length_b   1.000
_cell.length_c   1.000
_cell.angle_alpha   90.00
_cell.angle_beta   90.00
_cell.angle_gamma   90.00
#
_symmetry.space_group_name_H-M   'P 1'
#
loop_
_entity.id
_entity.type
_entity.pdbx_description
1 polymer ?
#
loop_
_entity_poly.entity_id
_entity_poly.type
_entity_poly.pdbx_seq_one_letter_code
_entity_poly.pdbx_strand_id
1 'polypeptide(L)'
;MNKDVFEKVASLNKLAANGDFKKLHEIRDTVMQLKAPPQLVDELKNKMQTANMPWPGDEGEKRWQQAWTAIKKVWASKWNERAYFSTRKARIDHDDLCMAVLVQEIISADYAFVIHTVNPSSGDSSEIYAEIVKGLGETLVGAFPGRAMSFVTKKLDLNHPKVLGYPSKPIGLFIKRSIIFRSDSNGEDLEGYAGAGLYDSVPMDEEEKRVIDYSADRLLTDHSFQQSILSKIAQVGNAIEELYGSPQDVEGVVKDGEIYVVQTRPQM
;
A
#
# COMPACT_ATOMS: atom_id res chain seq x y z
N MET A 1 11.57 -27.52 10.50
CA MET A 1 12.41 -26.41 9.98
C MET A 1 12.05 -25.14 10.76
N ASN A 2 13.00 -24.23 11.02
CA ASN A 2 12.79 -22.95 11.73
C ASN A 2 12.40 -23.01 13.23
N LYS A 3 12.58 -24.15 13.92
CA LYS A 3 12.24 -24.26 15.36
C LYS A 3 13.13 -23.35 16.22
N ASP A 4 14.41 -23.29 15.89
CA ASP A 4 15.43 -22.42 16.46
C ASP A 4 15.07 -20.94 16.32
N VAL A 5 14.61 -20.53 15.13
CA VAL A 5 14.14 -19.16 14.87
C VAL A 5 12.93 -18.84 15.74
N PHE A 6 11.95 -19.75 15.79
CA PHE A 6 10.75 -19.59 16.61
C PHE A 6 11.07 -19.45 18.11
N GLU A 7 11.88 -20.35 18.66
CA GLU A 7 12.29 -20.32 20.07
C GLU A 7 13.03 -19.04 20.42
N LYS A 8 13.92 -18.57 19.53
CA LYS A 8 14.65 -17.31 19.72
C LYS A 8 13.73 -16.10 19.67
N VAL A 9 12.81 -16.02 18.70
CA VAL A 9 11.81 -14.94 18.64
C VAL A 9 10.96 -14.93 19.91
N ALA A 10 10.46 -16.09 20.36
CA ALA A 10 9.66 -16.17 21.58
C ALA A 10 10.43 -15.70 22.83
N SER A 11 11.71 -16.06 22.95
CA SER A 11 12.57 -15.59 24.05
C SER A 11 12.77 -14.08 24.01
N LEU A 12 13.08 -13.52 22.84
CA LEU A 12 13.29 -12.07 22.67
C LEU A 12 11.99 -11.28 22.87
N ASN A 13 10.86 -11.83 22.44
CA ASN A 13 9.55 -11.20 22.60
C ASN A 13 9.17 -11.07 24.08
N LYS A 14 9.51 -12.07 24.91
CA LYS A 14 9.35 -11.97 26.38
C LYS A 14 10.20 -10.85 27.00
N LEU A 15 11.43 -10.66 26.52
CA LEU A 15 12.30 -9.57 26.99
C LEU A 15 11.74 -8.20 26.58
N ALA A 16 11.29 -8.07 25.32
CA ALA A 16 10.59 -6.87 24.86
C ALA A 16 9.30 -6.62 25.65
N ALA A 17 8.56 -7.69 25.99
CA ALA A 17 7.36 -7.62 26.79
C ALA A 17 7.62 -7.00 28.18
N ASN A 18 8.78 -7.33 28.76
CA ASN A 18 9.27 -6.83 30.04
C ASN A 18 10.01 -5.49 29.95
N GLY A 19 9.96 -4.79 28.80
CA GLY A 19 10.47 -3.43 28.65
C GLY A 19 11.82 -3.28 27.95
N ASP A 20 12.50 -4.38 27.56
CA ASP A 20 13.73 -4.30 26.77
C ASP A 20 13.42 -4.13 25.27
N PHE A 21 12.97 -2.93 24.89
CA PHE A 21 12.56 -2.65 23.51
C PHE A 21 13.70 -2.68 22.49
N LYS A 22 14.97 -2.69 22.94
CA LYS A 22 16.12 -2.91 22.04
C LYS A 22 16.05 -4.28 21.37
N LYS A 23 15.34 -5.24 21.97
CA LYS A 23 15.12 -6.58 21.40
C LYS A 23 14.23 -6.59 20.17
N LEU A 24 13.45 -5.54 19.92
CA LEU A 24 12.62 -5.44 18.71
C LEU A 24 13.46 -5.51 17.43
N HIS A 25 14.63 -4.87 17.41
CA HIS A 25 15.56 -4.99 16.28
C HIS A 25 16.11 -6.42 16.14
N GLU A 26 16.54 -7.04 17.25
CA GLU A 26 17.07 -8.40 17.25
C GLU A 26 16.02 -9.45 16.82
N ILE A 27 14.74 -9.22 17.14
CA ILE A 27 13.63 -10.06 16.67
C ILE A 27 13.51 -9.97 15.16
N ARG A 28 13.52 -8.76 14.59
CA ARG A 28 13.45 -8.56 13.13
C ARG A 28 14.60 -9.27 12.41
N ASP A 29 15.82 -9.14 12.91
CA ASP A 29 16.99 -9.85 12.37
C ASP A 29 16.86 -11.37 12.47
N THR A 30 16.23 -11.86 13.55
CA THR A 30 15.97 -13.28 13.74
C THR A 30 14.92 -13.80 12.75
N VAL A 31 13.85 -13.04 12.49
CA VAL A 31 12.84 -13.38 11.46
C VAL A 31 13.47 -13.49 10.06
N MET A 32 14.50 -12.69 9.77
CA MET A 32 15.21 -12.78 8.49
C MET A 32 15.95 -14.11 8.29
N GLN A 33 16.13 -14.93 9.32
CA GLN A 33 16.78 -16.24 9.24
C GLN A 33 15.83 -17.38 8.84
N LEU A 34 14.51 -17.10 8.72
CA LEU A 34 13.52 -18.08 8.29
C LEU A 34 13.89 -18.69 6.93
N LYS A 35 13.81 -20.01 6.85
CA LYS A 35 13.89 -20.79 5.62
C LYS A 35 12.48 -21.05 5.08
N ALA A 36 12.28 -20.89 3.78
CA ALA A 36 10.98 -21.11 3.15
C ALA A 36 10.60 -22.60 3.17
N PRO A 37 9.47 -23.00 3.80
CA PRO A 37 9.01 -24.39 3.78
C PRO A 37 8.72 -24.85 2.36
N PRO A 38 9.21 -26.03 1.90
CA PRO A 38 8.94 -26.51 0.55
C PRO A 38 7.45 -26.51 0.20
N GLN A 39 6.61 -26.93 1.15
CA GLN A 39 5.15 -26.93 0.97
C GLN A 39 4.59 -25.52 0.72
N LEU A 40 5.12 -24.51 1.43
CA LEU A 40 4.72 -23.12 1.23
C LEU A 40 5.17 -22.60 -0.14
N VAL A 41 6.38 -22.96 -0.58
CA VAL A 41 6.91 -22.57 -1.89
C VAL A 41 6.06 -23.17 -3.01
N ASP A 42 5.74 -24.46 -2.91
CA ASP A 42 4.92 -25.17 -3.89
C ASP A 42 3.50 -24.59 -3.95
N GLU A 43 2.88 -24.33 -2.80
CA GLU A 43 1.55 -23.73 -2.74
C GLU A 43 1.55 -22.31 -3.32
N LEU A 44 2.51 -21.47 -2.92
CA LEU A 44 2.62 -20.10 -3.41
C LEU A 44 2.83 -20.08 -4.94
N LYS A 45 3.73 -20.94 -5.45
CA LYS A 45 3.95 -21.08 -6.89
C LYS A 45 2.65 -21.45 -7.62
N ASN A 46 1.95 -22.47 -7.15
CA ASN A 46 0.70 -22.91 -7.77
C ASN A 46 -0.37 -21.82 -7.77
N LYS A 47 -0.51 -21.07 -6.66
CA LYS A 47 -1.48 -19.97 -6.55
C LYS A 47 -1.14 -18.80 -7.46
N MET A 48 0.13 -18.38 -7.51
CA MET A 48 0.57 -17.31 -8.42
C MET A 48 0.32 -17.68 -9.88
N GLN A 49 0.68 -18.91 -10.28
CA GLN A 49 0.45 -19.38 -11.66
C GLN A 49 -1.04 -19.44 -12.01
N THR A 50 -1.89 -19.91 -11.09
CA THR A 50 -3.35 -19.95 -11.30
C THR A 50 -3.95 -18.55 -11.41
N ALA A 51 -3.34 -17.56 -10.74
CA ALA A 51 -3.71 -16.14 -10.84
C ALA A 51 -3.09 -15.43 -12.06
N ASN A 52 -2.44 -16.15 -12.97
CA ASN A 52 -1.67 -15.62 -14.11
C ASN A 52 -0.55 -14.65 -13.72
N MET A 53 -0.03 -14.77 -12.49
CA MET A 53 1.10 -13.97 -12.01
C MET A 53 2.43 -14.67 -12.30
N PRO A 54 3.51 -13.92 -12.62
CA PRO A 54 4.82 -14.49 -12.84
C PRO A 54 5.37 -15.09 -11.54
N TRP A 55 5.93 -16.30 -11.62
CA TRP A 55 6.62 -16.93 -10.50
C TRP A 55 8.08 -16.46 -10.43
N PRO A 56 8.53 -15.77 -9.36
CA PRO A 56 9.89 -15.24 -9.26
C PRO A 56 11.00 -16.29 -9.42
N GLY A 57 10.74 -17.54 -9.02
CA GLY A 57 11.74 -18.60 -9.14
C GLY A 57 12.02 -19.05 -10.57
N ASP A 58 11.14 -18.73 -11.53
CA ASP A 58 11.40 -19.02 -12.95
C ASP A 58 12.52 -18.11 -13.52
N GLU A 59 12.78 -16.96 -12.89
CA GLU A 59 13.93 -16.07 -13.21
C GLU A 59 15.23 -16.49 -12.49
N GLY A 60 15.18 -17.54 -11.66
CA GLY A 60 16.33 -18.12 -10.96
C GLY A 60 16.37 -17.84 -9.45
N GLU A 61 17.30 -18.53 -8.78
CA GLU A 61 17.40 -18.57 -7.30
C GLU A 61 17.51 -17.17 -6.68
N LYS A 62 18.29 -16.28 -7.28
CA LYS A 62 18.47 -14.92 -6.76
C LYS A 62 17.14 -14.15 -6.71
N ARG A 63 16.29 -14.31 -7.74
CA ARG A 63 15.00 -13.63 -7.83
C ARG A 63 14.00 -14.19 -6.81
N TRP A 64 13.99 -15.51 -6.65
CA TRP A 64 13.25 -16.15 -5.56
C TRP A 64 13.70 -15.65 -4.18
N GLN A 65 15.00 -15.56 -3.92
CA GLN A 65 15.51 -15.04 -2.64
C GLN A 65 15.11 -13.58 -2.38
N GLN A 66 14.95 -12.75 -3.42
CA GLN A 66 14.41 -11.40 -3.29
C GLN A 66 12.94 -11.43 -2.83
N ALA A 67 12.10 -12.26 -3.46
CA ALA A 67 10.70 -12.44 -3.06
C ALA A 67 10.58 -12.95 -1.62
N TRP A 68 11.37 -13.97 -1.26
CA TRP A 68 11.39 -14.51 0.09
C TRP A 68 11.88 -13.49 1.13
N THR A 69 12.85 -12.65 0.76
CA THR A 69 13.31 -11.55 1.61
C THR A 69 12.20 -10.52 1.84
N ALA A 70 11.43 -10.17 0.81
CA ALA A 70 10.30 -9.25 0.93
C ALA A 70 9.21 -9.81 1.87
N ILE A 71 8.83 -11.08 1.72
CA ILE A 71 7.88 -11.76 2.62
C ILE A 71 8.36 -11.70 4.08
N LYS A 72 9.62 -12.04 4.34
CA LYS A 72 10.19 -11.98 5.70
C LYS A 72 10.22 -10.55 6.25
N LYS A 73 10.48 -9.54 5.42
CA LYS A 73 10.42 -8.13 5.84
C LYS A 73 9.01 -7.71 6.23
N VAL A 74 7.98 -8.14 5.49
CA VAL A 74 6.58 -7.91 5.86
C VAL A 74 6.28 -8.52 7.24
N TRP A 75 6.64 -9.79 7.47
CA TRP A 75 6.45 -10.41 8.78
C TRP A 75 7.26 -9.75 9.89
N ALA A 76 8.51 -9.36 9.61
CA ALA A 76 9.36 -8.66 10.56
C ALA A 76 8.80 -7.28 10.94
N SER A 77 8.08 -6.62 10.03
CA SER A 77 7.48 -5.31 10.27
C SER A 77 6.48 -5.30 11.44
N LYS A 78 5.95 -6.46 11.82
CA LYS A 78 5.19 -6.66 13.06
C LYS A 78 5.93 -6.11 14.28
N TRP A 79 7.26 -6.23 14.33
CA TRP A 79 8.11 -5.73 15.42
C TRP A 79 8.79 -4.39 15.11
N ASN A 80 8.30 -3.63 14.13
CA ASN A 80 8.66 -2.21 14.04
C ASN A 80 8.22 -1.49 15.31
N GLU A 81 9.03 -0.56 15.81
CA GLU A 81 8.73 0.15 17.06
C GLU A 81 7.35 0.82 17.01
N ARG A 82 7.04 1.50 15.89
CA ARG A 82 5.72 2.12 15.67
C ARG A 82 4.57 1.12 15.81
N ALA A 83 4.72 -0.06 15.22
CA ALA A 83 3.69 -1.09 15.22
C ALA A 83 3.53 -1.70 16.62
N TYR A 84 4.66 -2.08 17.24
CA TYR A 84 4.68 -2.71 18.56
C TYR A 84 4.13 -1.80 19.67
N PHE A 85 4.44 -0.49 19.65
CA PHE A 85 3.89 0.43 20.63
C PHE A 85 2.42 0.77 20.36
N SER A 86 2.00 0.77 19.10
CA SER A 86 0.59 1.03 18.76
C SER A 86 -0.32 -0.07 19.28
N THR A 87 0.04 -1.35 19.08
CA THR A 87 -0.74 -2.49 19.61
C THR A 87 -0.85 -2.44 21.13
N ARG A 88 0.24 -2.12 21.83
CA ARG A 88 0.24 -1.93 23.29
C ARG A 88 -0.67 -0.80 23.75
N LYS A 89 -0.66 0.34 23.06
CA LYS A 89 -1.55 1.47 23.38
C LYS A 89 -3.01 1.08 23.23
N ALA A 90 -3.33 0.28 22.21
CA ALA A 90 -4.65 -0.27 21.96
C ALA A 90 -4.99 -1.50 22.84
N ARG A 91 -4.06 -1.96 23.70
CA ARG A 91 -4.19 -3.16 24.53
C ARG A 91 -4.47 -4.43 23.71
N ILE A 92 -3.96 -4.46 22.48
CA ILE A 92 -3.97 -5.65 21.63
C ILE A 92 -2.78 -6.51 22.06
N ASP A 93 -3.03 -7.79 22.33
CA ASP A 93 -1.95 -8.73 22.57
C ASP A 93 -1.15 -8.90 21.28
N HIS A 94 0.15 -8.64 21.38
CA HIS A 94 1.05 -8.75 20.25
C HIS A 94 1.15 -10.19 19.74
N ASP A 95 0.92 -11.18 20.60
CA ASP A 95 0.96 -12.60 20.22
C ASP A 95 -0.28 -13.04 19.44
N ASP A 96 -1.42 -12.37 19.64
CA ASP A 96 -2.69 -12.64 18.93
C ASP A 96 -2.73 -11.99 17.53
N LEU A 97 -1.86 -11.01 17.27
CA LEU A 97 -1.74 -10.37 15.98
C LEU A 97 -1.11 -11.31 14.94
N CYS A 98 -1.88 -11.69 13.92
CA CYS A 98 -1.46 -12.56 12.84
C CYS A 98 -1.22 -11.74 11.56
N MET A 99 0.00 -11.79 11.01
CA MET A 99 0.33 -11.11 9.76
C MET A 99 0.07 -12.02 8.56
N ALA A 100 -0.73 -11.55 7.62
CA ALA A 100 -0.86 -12.08 6.28
C ALA A 100 0.02 -11.28 5.30
N VAL A 101 0.29 -11.88 4.13
CA VAL A 101 1.03 -11.23 3.05
C VAL A 101 0.24 -11.38 1.77
N LEU A 102 -0.29 -10.28 1.26
CA LEU A 102 -0.91 -10.24 -0.06
C LEU A 102 0.19 -10.05 -1.12
N VAL A 103 0.20 -10.92 -2.12
CA VAL A 103 1.12 -10.84 -3.25
C VAL A 103 0.40 -10.18 -4.41
N GLN A 104 0.89 -9.03 -4.88
CA GLN A 104 0.22 -8.21 -5.87
C GLN A 104 1.21 -7.77 -6.95
N GLU A 105 0.81 -7.79 -8.22
CA GLU A 105 1.62 -7.19 -9.29
C GLU A 105 1.65 -5.66 -9.16
N ILE A 106 2.83 -5.08 -9.31
CA ILE A 106 2.99 -3.63 -9.40
C ILE A 106 2.82 -3.20 -10.85
N ILE A 107 1.91 -2.25 -11.05
CA ILE A 107 1.71 -1.54 -12.30
C ILE A 107 2.72 -0.39 -12.36
N SER A 108 3.49 -0.29 -13.44
CA SER A 108 4.37 0.86 -13.71
C SER A 108 3.55 2.10 -14.05
N ALA A 109 2.92 2.66 -13.02
CA ALA A 109 1.93 3.73 -13.10
C ALA A 109 2.52 5.03 -13.64
N ASP A 110 1.73 5.73 -14.45
CA ASP A 110 2.03 7.11 -14.85
C ASP A 110 1.61 8.07 -13.74
N TYR A 111 0.48 7.77 -13.08
CA TYR A 111 -0.05 8.50 -11.93
C TYR A 111 -0.62 7.55 -10.88
N ALA A 112 -0.65 7.97 -9.63
CA ALA A 112 -1.35 7.31 -8.54
C ALA A 112 -2.34 8.28 -7.90
N PHE A 113 -3.43 7.75 -7.35
CA PHE A 113 -4.48 8.56 -6.75
C PHE A 113 -5.06 7.95 -5.49
N VAL A 114 -5.62 8.82 -4.65
CA VAL A 114 -6.46 8.47 -3.49
C VAL A 114 -7.79 9.17 -3.63
N ILE A 115 -8.88 8.47 -3.33
CA ILE A 115 -10.26 8.97 -3.37
C ILE A 115 -10.86 8.87 -1.97
N HIS A 116 -11.48 9.95 -1.53
CA HIS A 116 -12.44 9.97 -0.45
C HIS A 116 -13.83 10.22 -1.04
N THR A 117 -14.73 9.27 -0.87
CA THR A 117 -16.08 9.32 -1.45
C THR A 117 -17.05 10.18 -0.64
N VAL A 118 -16.64 10.62 0.55
CA VAL A 118 -17.19 11.78 1.26
C VAL A 118 -16.08 12.82 1.36
N ASN A 119 -16.38 14.08 1.06
CA ASN A 119 -15.35 15.12 1.13
C ASN A 119 -14.77 15.23 2.57
N PRO A 120 -13.48 14.96 2.79
CA PRO A 120 -12.90 14.88 4.13
C PRO A 120 -12.73 16.26 4.78
N SER A 121 -12.78 17.35 4.00
CA SER A 121 -12.67 18.72 4.50
C SER A 121 -14.01 19.33 4.89
N SER A 122 -15.06 19.07 4.11
CA SER A 122 -16.39 19.65 4.33
C SER A 122 -17.39 18.70 5.00
N GLY A 123 -17.15 17.39 4.93
CA GLY A 123 -18.12 16.35 5.31
C GLY A 123 -19.28 16.18 4.33
N ASP A 124 -19.24 16.83 3.15
CA ASP A 124 -20.30 16.74 2.15
C ASP A 124 -20.28 15.36 1.48
N SER A 125 -21.28 14.53 1.81
CA SER A 125 -21.43 13.18 1.24
C SER A 125 -21.93 13.16 -0.20
N SER A 126 -22.28 14.32 -0.77
CA SER A 126 -22.57 14.46 -2.21
C SER A 126 -21.31 14.69 -3.05
N GLU A 127 -20.15 14.84 -2.40
CA GLU A 127 -18.88 15.15 -3.04
C GLU A 127 -17.87 14.01 -2.93
N ILE A 128 -17.21 13.73 -4.05
CA ILE A 128 -16.00 12.91 -4.10
C ILE A 128 -14.81 13.87 -4.14
N TYR A 129 -13.87 13.66 -3.23
CA TYR A 129 -12.59 14.35 -3.21
C TYR A 129 -11.48 13.38 -3.60
N ALA A 130 -10.55 13.80 -4.44
CA ALA A 130 -9.41 12.96 -4.79
C ALA A 130 -8.13 13.75 -4.98
N GLU A 131 -7.02 13.08 -4.69
CA GLU A 131 -5.66 13.56 -4.88
C GLU A 131 -4.90 12.67 -5.86
N ILE A 132 -4.04 13.28 -6.67
CA ILE A 132 -3.29 12.61 -7.73
C ILE A 132 -1.82 13.06 -7.72
N VAL A 133 -0.92 12.10 -7.83
CA VAL A 133 0.52 12.29 -7.95
C VAL A 133 1.07 11.58 -9.19
N LYS A 134 2.27 11.98 -9.62
CA LYS A 134 2.98 11.37 -10.74
C LYS A 134 3.84 10.20 -10.24
N GLY A 135 3.74 9.05 -10.90
CA GLY A 135 4.38 7.81 -10.48
C GLY A 135 3.58 7.10 -9.38
N LEU A 136 4.28 6.50 -8.41
CA LEU A 136 3.70 5.66 -7.37
C LEU A 136 3.05 6.45 -6.21
N GLY A 137 2.06 5.81 -5.57
CA GLY A 137 1.24 6.38 -4.50
C GLY A 137 2.00 6.68 -3.22
N GLU A 138 3.18 6.07 -3.01
CA GLU A 138 4.08 6.31 -1.88
C GLU A 138 4.47 7.79 -1.75
N THR A 139 4.46 8.55 -2.85
CA THR A 139 4.71 10.00 -2.83
C THR A 139 3.53 10.84 -2.33
N LEU A 140 2.32 10.28 -2.37
CA LEU A 140 1.09 10.85 -1.84
C LEU A 140 0.98 10.56 -0.34
N VAL A 141 1.14 9.29 0.06
CA VAL A 141 1.00 8.86 1.47
C VAL A 141 2.23 9.16 2.32
N GLY A 142 3.41 9.28 1.72
CA GLY A 142 4.66 9.57 2.40
C GLY A 142 4.92 11.06 2.66
N ALA A 143 5.92 11.35 3.48
CA ALA A 143 6.32 12.71 3.86
C ALA A 143 7.15 13.42 2.77
N PHE A 144 6.66 13.45 1.53
CA PHE A 144 7.31 14.16 0.41
C PHE A 144 6.84 15.62 0.32
N PRO A 145 7.77 16.60 0.20
CA PRO A 145 7.42 18.02 0.13
C PRO A 145 6.64 18.34 -1.15
N GLY A 146 5.91 19.45 -1.12
CA GLY A 146 5.01 19.86 -2.20
C GLY A 146 3.64 19.20 -2.08
N ARG A 147 2.75 19.53 -3.01
CA ARG A 147 1.34 19.09 -2.97
C ARG A 147 0.97 18.20 -4.15
N ALA A 148 0.03 17.28 -3.92
CA ALA A 148 -0.63 16.55 -4.99
C ALA A 148 -1.56 17.48 -5.79
N MET A 149 -1.93 17.07 -7.00
CA MET A 149 -3.09 17.66 -7.67
C MET A 149 -4.32 17.21 -6.89
N SER A 150 -5.24 18.12 -6.59
CA SER A 150 -6.48 17.75 -5.93
C SER A 150 -7.69 18.28 -6.69
N PHE A 151 -8.79 17.53 -6.65
CA PHE A 151 -10.04 17.92 -7.26
C PHE A 151 -11.23 17.42 -6.43
N VAL A 152 -12.38 18.03 -6.69
CA VAL A 152 -13.67 17.60 -6.15
C VAL A 152 -14.64 17.39 -7.30
N THR A 153 -15.55 16.44 -7.17
CA THR A 153 -16.69 16.32 -8.08
C THR A 153 -17.97 16.01 -7.31
N LYS A 154 -19.11 16.39 -7.88
CA LYS A 154 -20.42 16.01 -7.33
C LYS A 154 -20.80 14.63 -7.84
N LYS A 155 -21.34 13.76 -6.98
CA LYS A 155 -21.79 12.42 -7.36
C LYS A 155 -22.88 12.44 -8.44
N LEU A 156 -23.69 13.50 -8.47
CA LEU A 156 -24.71 13.74 -9.50
C LEU A 156 -24.12 14.24 -10.83
N ASP A 157 -22.85 14.63 -10.88
CA ASP A 157 -22.20 15.19 -12.07
C ASP A 157 -20.72 14.78 -12.17
N LEU A 158 -20.48 13.48 -12.31
CA LEU A 158 -19.14 12.88 -12.30
C LEU A 158 -18.24 13.31 -13.49
N ASN A 159 -18.81 13.94 -14.51
CA ASN A 159 -18.10 14.35 -15.74
C ASN A 159 -17.52 15.77 -15.69
N HIS A 160 -17.79 16.52 -14.61
CA HIS A 160 -17.31 17.89 -14.42
C HIS A 160 -16.51 18.05 -13.12
N PRO A 161 -15.38 17.35 -12.98
CA PRO A 161 -14.50 17.51 -11.83
C PRO A 161 -13.91 18.93 -11.78
N LYS A 162 -13.88 19.51 -10.59
CA LYS A 162 -13.31 20.82 -10.32
C LYS A 162 -11.95 20.68 -9.65
N VAL A 163 -10.89 21.06 -10.36
CA VAL A 163 -9.53 21.14 -9.78
C VAL A 163 -9.50 22.18 -8.67
N LEU A 164 -8.98 21.78 -7.50
CA LEU A 164 -8.81 22.61 -6.30
C LEU A 164 -7.36 23.04 -6.11
N GLY A 165 -6.40 22.21 -6.52
CA GLY A 165 -4.99 22.49 -6.38
C GLY A 165 -4.17 21.82 -7.48
N TYR A 166 -3.19 22.54 -8.00
CA TYR A 166 -2.21 22.00 -8.94
C TYR A 166 -1.03 21.39 -8.19
N PRO A 167 -0.39 20.35 -8.77
CA PRO A 167 0.67 19.62 -8.10
C PRO A 167 1.98 20.41 -8.06
N SER A 168 2.81 20.16 -7.04
CA SER A 168 4.12 20.80 -6.88
C SER A 168 5.18 19.89 -6.24
N LYS A 169 4.93 18.58 -6.17
CA LYS A 169 5.91 17.63 -5.62
C LYS A 169 7.12 17.55 -6.56
N PRO A 170 8.33 17.90 -6.10
CA PRO A 170 9.50 17.95 -6.98
C PRO A 170 10.01 16.55 -7.36
N ILE A 171 9.63 15.52 -6.61
CA ILE A 171 10.09 14.14 -6.78
C ILE A 171 8.89 13.21 -6.90
N GLY A 172 8.94 12.33 -7.91
CA GLY A 172 8.07 11.17 -8.07
C GLY A 172 8.86 9.88 -7.89
N LEU A 173 8.17 8.82 -7.49
CA LEU A 173 8.72 7.46 -7.39
C LEU A 173 8.21 6.63 -8.55
N PHE A 174 9.08 5.83 -9.16
CA PHE A 174 8.74 4.96 -10.27
C PHE A 174 9.36 3.59 -10.07
N ILE A 175 8.67 2.56 -10.53
CA ILE A 175 9.20 1.20 -10.51
C ILE A 175 8.83 0.50 -11.80
N LYS A 176 9.74 -0.33 -12.30
CA LYS A 176 9.45 -1.23 -13.40
C LYS A 176 8.37 -2.23 -12.97
N ARG A 177 7.76 -2.94 -13.94
CA ARG A 177 6.84 -4.02 -13.63
C ARG A 177 7.51 -5.00 -12.66
N SER A 178 6.85 -5.23 -11.53
CA SER A 178 7.40 -5.96 -10.40
C SER A 178 6.27 -6.56 -9.58
N ILE A 179 6.58 -7.08 -8.40
CA ILE A 179 5.63 -7.64 -7.44
C ILE A 179 5.85 -6.92 -6.10
N ILE A 180 4.76 -6.57 -5.43
CA ILE A 180 4.75 -6.07 -4.07
C ILE A 180 4.14 -7.10 -3.14
N PHE A 181 4.75 -7.22 -1.95
CA PHE A 181 4.25 -8.02 -0.85
C PHE A 181 3.63 -7.06 0.15
N ARG A 182 2.31 -6.98 0.15
CA ARG A 182 1.52 -6.07 1.00
C ARG A 182 1.30 -6.72 2.36
N SER A 183 1.50 -5.94 3.42
CA SER A 183 1.10 -6.33 4.76
C SER A 183 -0.41 -6.36 4.88
N ASP A 184 -0.94 -7.36 5.57
CA ASP A 184 -2.32 -7.42 6.05
C ASP A 184 -2.32 -8.06 7.44
N SER A 185 -3.29 -7.73 8.29
CA SER A 185 -3.39 -8.33 9.62
C SER A 185 -4.82 -8.38 10.14
N ASN A 186 -5.08 -9.37 11.01
CA ASN A 186 -6.34 -9.45 11.76
C ASN A 186 -6.55 -8.28 12.77
N GLY A 187 -5.60 -7.35 12.86
CA GLY A 187 -5.68 -6.15 13.68
C GLY A 187 -5.80 -4.85 12.88
N GLU A 188 -5.89 -4.88 11.54
CA GLU A 188 -5.77 -3.65 10.74
C GLU A 188 -6.97 -2.70 10.86
N ASP A 189 -8.19 -3.28 10.88
CA ASP A 189 -9.47 -2.55 10.89
C ASP A 189 -10.29 -2.80 12.17
N LEU A 190 -9.64 -2.74 13.34
CA LEU A 190 -10.33 -2.89 14.61
C LEU A 190 -10.98 -1.57 15.06
N GLU A 191 -12.15 -1.67 15.70
CA GLU A 191 -12.84 -0.48 16.25
C GLU A 191 -11.93 0.23 17.28
N GLY A 192 -11.62 1.51 17.02
CA GLY A 192 -10.73 2.31 17.86
C GLY A 192 -9.23 2.07 17.64
N TYR A 193 -8.83 1.25 16.65
CA TYR A 193 -7.44 1.03 16.27
C TYR A 193 -7.29 0.99 14.74
N ALA A 194 -6.70 2.06 14.19
CA ALA A 194 -6.31 2.10 12.78
C ALA A 194 -4.89 1.52 12.62
N GLY A 195 -4.81 0.25 12.23
CA GLY A 195 -3.55 -0.43 11.92
C GLY A 195 -3.00 -0.12 10.53
N ALA A 196 -3.80 0.53 9.68
CA ALA A 196 -3.42 0.87 8.31
C ALA A 196 -2.10 1.66 8.26
N GLY A 197 -1.17 1.17 7.44
CA GLY A 197 0.14 1.79 7.24
C GLY A 197 1.14 1.64 8.41
N LEU A 198 0.82 0.87 9.46
CA LEU A 198 1.78 0.56 10.54
C LEU A 198 2.81 -0.50 10.14
N TYR A 199 2.37 -1.46 9.36
CA TYR A 199 3.19 -2.56 8.85
C TYR A 199 3.75 -2.21 7.48
N ASP A 200 4.84 -2.87 7.10
CA ASP A 200 5.56 -2.53 5.89
C ASP A 200 5.06 -3.39 4.73
N SER A 201 4.72 -2.73 3.63
CA SER A 201 4.57 -3.36 2.32
C SER A 201 5.89 -3.24 1.55
N VAL A 202 6.35 -4.33 0.94
CA VAL A 202 7.72 -4.42 0.42
C VAL A 202 7.70 -4.80 -1.06
N PRO A 203 8.09 -3.89 -1.97
CA PRO A 203 8.28 -4.23 -3.37
C PRO A 203 9.53 -5.10 -3.55
N MET A 204 9.52 -5.98 -4.57
CA MET A 204 10.67 -6.81 -4.91
C MET A 204 11.83 -6.01 -5.49
N ASP A 205 11.53 -4.99 -6.30
CA ASP A 205 12.50 -4.11 -6.93
C ASP A 205 12.50 -2.75 -6.24
N GLU A 206 13.65 -2.07 -6.34
CA GLU A 206 13.79 -0.75 -5.77
C GLU A 206 13.10 0.31 -6.63
N GLU A 207 12.55 1.30 -5.95
CA GLU A 207 11.94 2.48 -6.56
C GLU A 207 13.02 3.45 -7.03
N GLU A 208 12.81 4.01 -8.21
CA GLU A 208 13.62 5.08 -8.77
C GLU A 208 12.98 6.43 -8.44
N LYS A 209 13.77 7.31 -7.80
CA LYS A 209 13.40 8.72 -7.58
C LYS A 209 13.69 9.52 -8.83
N ARG A 210 12.69 10.24 -9.34
CA ARG A 210 12.85 11.14 -10.49
C ARG A 210 12.36 12.54 -10.15
N VAL A 211 13.09 13.53 -10.65
CA VAL A 211 12.62 14.93 -10.64
C VAL A 211 11.45 15.05 -11.60
N ILE A 212 10.37 15.67 -11.14
CA ILE A 212 9.16 15.84 -11.94
C ILE A 212 9.20 17.18 -12.69
N ASP A 213 9.11 17.09 -14.00
CA ASP A 213 8.83 18.24 -14.86
C ASP A 213 7.33 18.29 -15.15
N TYR A 214 6.66 19.22 -14.48
CA TYR A 214 5.23 19.46 -14.67
C TYR A 214 4.91 20.25 -15.96
N SER A 215 5.90 20.91 -16.58
CA SER A 215 5.67 21.69 -17.80
C SER A 215 5.35 20.83 -19.03
N ALA A 216 5.76 19.57 -19.01
CA ALA A 216 5.48 18.57 -20.04
C ALA A 216 4.43 17.54 -19.59
N ASP A 217 3.82 17.71 -18.42
CA ASP A 217 2.87 16.75 -17.88
C ASP A 217 1.50 16.87 -18.55
N ARG A 218 0.95 15.75 -19.06
CA ARG A 218 -0.34 15.73 -19.74
C ARG A 218 -1.50 16.12 -18.83
N LEU A 219 -1.45 15.83 -17.52
CA LEU A 219 -2.47 16.29 -16.59
C LEU A 219 -2.51 17.81 -16.47
N LEU A 220 -1.46 18.54 -16.86
CA LEU A 220 -1.42 20.01 -16.83
C LEU A 220 -1.54 20.64 -18.21
N THR A 221 -1.01 19.97 -19.24
CA THR A 221 -0.91 20.52 -20.60
C THR A 221 -2.06 20.11 -21.52
N ASP A 222 -2.80 19.05 -21.21
CA ASP A 222 -3.90 18.52 -22.02
C ASP A 222 -5.20 18.50 -21.18
N HIS A 223 -6.04 19.51 -21.38
CA HIS A 223 -7.31 19.65 -20.65
C HIS A 223 -8.29 18.49 -20.93
N SER A 224 -8.29 17.94 -22.15
CA SER A 224 -9.16 16.82 -22.50
C SER A 224 -8.75 15.56 -21.75
N PHE A 225 -7.43 15.29 -21.72
CA PHE A 225 -6.88 14.19 -20.93
C PHE A 225 -7.13 14.40 -19.43
N GLN A 226 -6.89 15.60 -18.90
CA GLN A 226 -7.17 15.91 -17.50
C GLN A 226 -8.64 15.61 -17.17
N GLN A 227 -9.59 16.20 -17.89
CA GLN A 227 -11.02 15.99 -17.62
C GLN A 227 -11.41 14.51 -17.70
N SER A 228 -10.88 13.78 -18.69
CA SER A 228 -11.12 12.33 -18.84
C SER A 228 -10.61 11.54 -17.64
N ILE A 229 -9.35 11.73 -17.22
CA ILE A 229 -8.76 11.02 -16.08
C ILE A 229 -9.50 11.35 -14.78
N LEU A 230 -9.73 12.63 -14.50
CA LEU A 230 -10.40 13.04 -13.26
C LEU A 230 -11.82 12.49 -13.18
N SER A 231 -12.55 12.46 -14.30
CA SER A 231 -13.90 11.89 -14.38
C SER A 231 -13.88 10.38 -14.18
N LYS A 232 -12.95 9.65 -14.82
CA LYS A 232 -12.80 8.20 -14.62
C LYS A 232 -12.49 7.85 -13.17
N ILE A 233 -11.59 8.60 -12.52
CA ILE A 233 -11.26 8.41 -11.10
C ILE A 233 -12.52 8.59 -10.25
N ALA A 234 -13.28 9.66 -10.46
CA ALA A 234 -14.50 9.89 -9.70
C ALA A 234 -15.58 8.83 -9.93
N GLN A 235 -15.76 8.37 -11.17
CA GLN A 235 -16.69 7.30 -11.52
C GLN A 235 -16.35 6.00 -10.81
N VAL A 236 -15.06 5.65 -10.75
CA VAL A 236 -14.58 4.49 -9.99
C VAL A 236 -14.89 4.64 -8.50
N GLY A 237 -14.63 5.81 -7.90
CA GLY A 237 -14.97 6.09 -6.51
C GLY A 237 -16.46 5.92 -6.21
N ASN A 238 -17.33 6.51 -7.04
CA ASN A 238 -18.78 6.41 -6.88
C ASN A 238 -19.27 4.96 -7.02
N ALA A 239 -18.78 4.23 -8.03
CA ALA A 239 -19.18 2.84 -8.25
C ALA A 239 -18.76 1.93 -7.09
N ILE A 240 -17.57 2.15 -6.51
CA ILE A 240 -17.09 1.38 -5.36
C ILE A 240 -17.94 1.68 -4.12
N GLU A 241 -18.25 2.94 -3.84
CA GLU A 241 -19.14 3.30 -2.73
C GLU A 241 -20.54 2.67 -2.89
N GLU A 242 -21.12 2.69 -4.10
CA GLU A 242 -22.40 2.05 -4.38
C GLU A 242 -22.36 0.54 -4.14
N LEU A 243 -21.27 -0.13 -4.48
CA LEU A 243 -21.09 -1.57 -4.26
C LEU A 243 -20.98 -1.93 -2.76
N TYR A 244 -20.30 -1.10 -1.97
CA TYR A 244 -20.13 -1.34 -0.53
C TYR A 244 -21.27 -0.78 0.32
N GLY A 245 -22.05 0.17 -0.20
CA GLY A 245 -23.14 0.83 0.51
C GLY A 245 -22.70 1.78 1.64
N SER A 246 -21.42 2.14 1.68
CA SER A 246 -20.85 3.04 2.69
C SER A 246 -19.67 3.83 2.11
N PRO A 247 -19.35 5.02 2.67
CA PRO A 247 -18.19 5.80 2.27
C PRO A 247 -16.91 4.98 2.24
N GLN A 248 -16.15 5.10 1.16
CA GLN A 248 -14.87 4.43 0.91
C GLN A 248 -13.71 5.41 0.75
N ASP A 249 -12.56 4.97 1.23
CA ASP A 249 -11.21 5.46 0.96
C ASP A 249 -10.55 4.49 -0.03
N VAL A 250 -10.26 4.97 -1.24
CA VAL A 250 -9.83 4.14 -2.38
C VAL A 250 -8.48 4.59 -2.88
N GLU A 251 -7.56 3.65 -3.01
CA GLU A 251 -6.27 3.87 -3.66
C GLU A 251 -6.26 3.22 -5.04
N GLY A 252 -5.67 3.91 -6.02
CA GLY A 252 -5.52 3.38 -7.36
C GLY A 252 -4.42 4.04 -8.15
N VAL A 253 -4.21 3.52 -9.36
CA VAL A 253 -3.21 4.01 -10.30
C VAL A 253 -3.79 4.21 -11.68
N VAL A 254 -3.16 5.11 -12.43
CA VAL A 254 -3.43 5.37 -13.84
C VAL A 254 -2.26 4.85 -14.65
N LYS A 255 -2.54 3.99 -15.63
CA LYS A 255 -1.56 3.56 -16.63
C LYS A 255 -2.17 3.63 -18.02
N ASP A 256 -1.53 4.39 -18.91
CA ASP A 256 -1.92 4.54 -20.31
C ASP A 256 -3.38 5.00 -20.49
N GLY A 257 -3.88 5.82 -19.56
CA GLY A 257 -5.25 6.32 -19.57
C GLY A 257 -6.29 5.43 -18.87
N GLU A 258 -5.87 4.25 -18.40
CA GLU A 258 -6.73 3.27 -17.73
C GLU A 258 -6.53 3.29 -16.22
N ILE A 259 -7.62 3.00 -15.50
CA ILE A 259 -7.69 3.05 -14.04
C ILE A 259 -7.58 1.64 -13.47
N TYR A 260 -6.72 1.46 -12.47
CA TYR A 260 -6.56 0.23 -11.73
C TYR A 260 -6.71 0.53 -10.24
N VAL A 261 -7.66 -0.12 -9.58
CA VAL A 261 -7.85 -0.03 -8.13
C VAL A 261 -6.87 -0.98 -7.47
N VAL A 262 -6.13 -0.48 -6.47
CA VAL A 262 -5.13 -1.29 -5.75
C VAL A 262 -5.55 -1.60 -4.32
N GLN A 263 -6.41 -0.76 -3.72
CA GLN A 263 -6.93 -0.94 -2.36
C GLN A 263 -8.24 -0.16 -2.21
N THR A 264 -9.14 -0.67 -1.37
CA THR A 264 -10.31 0.07 -0.90
C THR A 264 -10.60 -0.34 0.53
N ARG A 265 -11.05 0.60 1.36
CA ARG A 265 -11.47 0.38 2.73
C ARG A 265 -12.56 1.38 3.12
N PRO A 266 -13.36 1.11 4.16
CA PRO A 266 -14.29 2.10 4.70
C PRO A 266 -13.58 3.42 5.04
N GLN A 267 -14.18 4.53 4.63
CA GLN A 267 -13.75 5.86 5.04
C GLN A 267 -14.24 6.11 6.47
N MET A 268 -13.29 6.37 7.37
CA MET A 268 -13.52 6.66 8.79
C MET A 268 -13.73 8.15 9.06
#